data_AF-A0A1M3N361-F1
#
_entry.id   AF-A0A1M3N361-F1
#
_cell.length_a   1.000
_cell.length_b   1.000
_cell.length_c   1.000
_cell.angle_alpha   90.00
_cell.angle_beta   90.00
_cell.angle_gamma   90.00
#
_symmetry.space_group_name_H-M   'P 1'
#
loop_
_entity.id
_entity.type
_entity.pdbx_description
1 polymer ?
#
loop_
_entity_poly.entity_id
_entity_poly.type
_entity_poly.pdbx_seq_one_letter_code
_entity_poly.pdbx_strand_id
1 'polypeptide(L)' 'MGVCDGKCENGYADCDGISETGCETDTRVDNRNCGSCGNACAPNQVCSAGECLVAPCDSEGPLAK' A
#
# COMPACT_ATOMS: atom_id res chain seq x y z
N MET A 1 7.63 27.94 -9.54
CA MET A 1 8.00 26.70 -8.84
C MET A 1 6.78 25.79 -8.86
N GLY A 2 6.53 25.16 -10.01
CA GLY A 2 5.65 23.98 -10.06
C GLY A 2 6.51 22.78 -9.67
N VAL A 3 5.98 21.70 -9.11
CA VAL A 3 4.81 20.99 -9.63
C VAL A 3 4.18 20.17 -8.49
N CYS A 4 2.84 20.16 -8.49
CA CYS A 4 1.92 19.25 -7.79
C CYS A 4 2.41 18.59 -6.49
N ASP A 5 1.89 19.08 -5.36
CA ASP A 5 1.44 18.27 -4.21
C ASP A 5 1.34 16.80 -4.63
N GLY A 6 2.30 15.95 -4.21
CA GLY A 6 2.59 14.60 -4.73
C GLY A 6 1.44 13.61 -4.65
N LYS A 7 0.37 13.91 -5.37
CA LYS A 7 -0.86 13.14 -5.50
C LYS A 7 -0.77 12.44 -6.83
N CYS A 8 0.03 11.40 -6.83
CA CYS A 8 -0.27 10.23 -7.61
C CYS A 8 -1.78 9.92 -7.59
N GLU A 9 -2.31 9.34 -8.67
CA GLU A 9 -3.71 8.86 -8.68
C GLU A 9 -3.99 8.12 -7.38
N ASN A 10 -5.18 8.32 -6.79
CA ASN A 10 -5.50 7.83 -5.46
C ASN A 10 -5.07 6.36 -5.28
N GLY A 11 -4.00 6.16 -4.51
CA GLY A 11 -3.42 4.85 -4.25
C GLY A 11 -2.17 4.47 -5.03
N TYR A 12 -1.56 5.38 -5.78
CA TYR A 12 -0.20 5.21 -6.27
C TYR A 12 0.76 6.10 -5.47
N ALA A 13 2.05 5.75 -5.45
CA ALA A 13 3.10 6.57 -4.87
C ALA A 13 4.38 6.48 -5.72
N ASP A 14 5.13 7.58 -5.74
CA ASP A 14 6.50 7.63 -6.24
C ASP A 14 7.43 7.26 -5.08
N CYS A 15 7.93 6.02 -5.09
CA CYS A 15 8.73 5.48 -4.00
C CYS A 15 10.24 5.59 -4.25
N ASP A 16 10.62 5.88 -5.48
CA ASP A 16 11.98 5.99 -5.98
C ASP A 16 12.40 7.46 -6.22
N GLY A 17 11.46 8.39 -6.15
CA GLY A 17 11.67 9.83 -6.29
C GLY A 17 12.01 10.25 -7.72
N ILE A 18 11.73 9.39 -8.69
CA ILE A 18 12.06 9.60 -10.09
C ILE A 18 10.82 10.18 -10.77
N SER A 19 10.82 11.50 -10.92
CA SER A 19 9.69 12.23 -11.53
C SER A 19 9.44 11.86 -12.99
N GLU A 20 10.40 11.22 -13.66
CA GLU A 20 10.28 10.75 -15.05
C GLU A 20 9.46 9.46 -15.18
N THR A 21 9.49 8.59 -14.17
CA THR A 21 8.80 7.29 -14.16
C THR A 21 7.52 7.39 -13.32
N GLY A 22 7.52 8.23 -12.29
CA GLY A 22 6.33 8.78 -11.65
C GLY A 22 5.72 7.86 -10.59
N CYS A 23 4.40 7.74 -10.60
CA CYS A 23 3.60 7.02 -9.60
C CYS A 23 3.60 5.51 -9.87
N GLU A 24 4.78 4.92 -9.77
CA GLU A 24 5.09 3.56 -10.24
C GLU A 24 4.49 2.49 -9.34
N THR A 25 4.30 2.82 -8.06
CA THR A 25 3.96 1.85 -7.02
C THR A 25 2.50 1.98 -6.62
N ASP A 26 1.71 0.92 -6.80
CA ASP A 26 0.31 0.89 -6.34
C ASP A 26 0.25 0.54 -4.84
N THR A 27 0.18 1.56 -4.00
CA THR A 27 0.11 1.43 -2.55
C THR A 27 -1.20 0.84 -2.05
N ARG A 28 -2.19 0.55 -2.92
CA ARG A 28 -3.44 -0.10 -2.51
C ARG A 28 -3.38 -1.62 -2.54
N VAL A 29 -2.47 -2.18 -3.30
CA VAL A 29 -2.37 -3.62 -3.55
C VAL A 29 -0.95 -4.15 -3.35
N ASP A 30 0.06 -3.28 -3.36
CA ASP A 30 1.43 -3.68 -3.10
C ASP A 30 1.63 -3.94 -1.60
N ASN A 31 1.85 -5.21 -1.26
CA ASN A 31 2.10 -5.65 0.11
C ASN A 31 3.40 -5.11 0.71
N ARG A 32 4.32 -4.57 -0.10
CA ARG A 32 5.59 -3.98 0.34
C ARG A 32 5.52 -2.46 0.49
N ASN A 33 4.48 -1.83 -0.03
CA ASN A 33 4.32 -0.38 -0.08
C ASN A 33 2.88 0.04 0.28
N CYS A 34 2.25 -0.64 1.22
CA CYS A 34 0.82 -0.49 1.50
C CYS A 34 0.50 0.84 2.20
N GLY A 35 -0.29 1.70 1.57
CA GLY A 35 -0.64 3.03 2.06
C GLY A 35 0.51 4.07 2.00
N SER A 36 1.76 3.62 1.97
CA SER A 36 2.94 4.46 1.80
C SER A 36 4.16 3.65 1.36
N CYS A 37 5.13 4.33 0.73
CA CYS A 37 6.37 3.73 0.28
C CYS A 37 7.17 3.10 1.42
N GLY A 38 7.58 1.84 1.25
CA GLY A 38 8.31 1.06 2.24
C GLY A 38 7.45 0.49 3.38
N ASN A 39 6.14 0.68 3.36
CA ASN A 39 5.23 0.11 4.36
C ASN A 39 4.82 -1.31 3.97
N ALA A 40 5.61 -2.30 4.40
CA ALA A 40 5.31 -3.69 4.15
C ALA A 40 4.33 -4.27 5.19
N CYS A 41 3.26 -4.91 4.72
CA CYS A 41 2.31 -5.61 5.59
C CYS A 41 2.93 -6.88 6.19
N ALA A 42 2.44 -7.30 7.36
CA ALA A 42 2.93 -8.50 8.05
C ALA A 42 2.71 -9.78 7.22
N PRO A 43 3.48 -10.86 7.47
CA PRO A 43 3.14 -12.17 6.93
C PRO A 43 1.76 -12.57 7.48
N ASN A 44 0.81 -12.88 6.59
CA ASN A 44 -0.65 -13.05 6.81
C ASN A 44 -1.51 -11.79 6.70
N GLN A 45 -0.93 -10.67 6.26
CA GLN A 45 -1.68 -9.50 5.84
C GLN A 45 -1.55 -9.32 4.32
N VAL A 46 -2.59 -8.75 3.74
CA VAL A 46 -2.67 -8.31 2.35
C VAL A 46 -2.94 -6.82 2.34
N CYS A 47 -2.24 -6.11 1.46
CA CYS A 47 -2.57 -4.73 1.20
C CYS A 47 -3.89 -4.65 0.42
N SER A 48 -4.87 -3.96 0.97
CA SER A 48 -6.13 -3.68 0.30
C SER A 48 -6.56 -2.24 0.57
N ALA A 49 -6.79 -1.49 -0.51
CA ALA A 49 -7.20 -0.08 -0.45
C ALA A 49 -6.23 0.84 0.34
N GLY A 50 -4.97 0.43 0.53
CA GLY A 50 -3.96 1.18 1.28
C GLY A 50 -3.87 0.79 2.75
N GLU A 51 -4.58 -0.25 3.17
CA GLU A 51 -4.53 -0.81 4.51
C GLU A 51 -4.10 -2.27 4.49
N CYS A 52 -3.25 -2.63 5.45
CA CYS A 52 -2.85 -4.01 5.68
C CYS A 52 -3.98 -4.76 6.38
N LEU A 53 -4.82 -5.42 5.60
CA LEU A 53 -5.89 -6.27 6.11
C LEU A 53 -5.35 -7.66 6.39
N VAL A 54 -5.79 -8.28 7.49
CA VAL A 54 -5.48 -9.70 7.72
C VAL A 54 -6.17 -10.49 6.62
N ALA A 55 -5.38 -11.15 5.77
CA ALA A 55 -5.95 -12.12 4.85
C ALA A 55 -6.62 -13.19 5.72
N PRO A 56 -7.92 -13.47 5.56
CA PRO A 56 -8.53 -14.54 6.32
C PRO A 56 -7.77 -15.82 5.94
N CYS A 57 -6.92 -16.28 6.85
CA CYS A 57 -6.46 -17.64 6.79
C CYS A 57 -7.70 -18.48 7.07
N ASP A 58 -8.15 -19.24 6.08
CA ASP A 58 -9.17 -20.25 6.29
C ASP A 58 -8.76 -21.09 7.50
N SER A 59 -9.59 -21.02 8.54
CA SER A 59 -9.50 -21.64 9.87
C SER A 59 -8.73 -20.83 10.92
N GLU A 60 -9.47 -20.40 11.95
CA GLU A 60 -9.02 -19.85 13.24
C GLU A 60 -8.99 -18.32 13.39
N GLY A 61 -10.08 -17.65 13.00
CA GLY A 61 -10.49 -16.39 13.62
C GLY A 61 -12.01 -16.31 13.68
N PRO A 62 -12.63 -16.51 14.85
CA PRO A 62 -12.80 -15.37 15.75
C PRO A 62 -12.58 -15.76 17.21
N LEU A 63 -11.58 -15.15 17.87
CA LEU A 63 -11.71 -14.90 19.31
C LEU A 63 -12.63 -13.68 19.48
N ALA A 64 -13.90 -13.90 19.11
CA ALA A 64 -15.00 -13.15 19.68
C ALA A 64 -15.01 -13.50 21.18
N LYS A 65 -14.79 -12.47 21.98
CA LYS A 65 -14.79 -12.52 23.44
C LYS A 65 -16.14 -12.98 23.99
#